data_AF-A0A7C7QC39-F1
#
_entry.id   AF-A0A7C7QC39-F1
#
_cell.length_a   1.000
_cell.length_b   1.000
_cell.length_c   1.000
_cell.angle_alpha   90.00
_cell.angle_beta   90.00
_cell.angle_gamma   90.00
#
_symmetry.space_group_name_H-M   'P 1'
#
loop_
_entity.id
_entity.type
_entity.pdbx_description
1 polymer ?
#
loop_
_entity_poly.entity_id
_entity_poly.type
_entity_poly.pdbx_seq_one_letter_code
_entity_poly.pdbx_strand_id
1 'polypeptide(L)'
;QRRLFTAARPPAPPLQGRWMCCWKPDARCRILECGGAMSFETVSARWQDTFERLVGSIEEYGLFVSPYITAKPMERVVQILQDRGVVSGVRLDVLTDLSVNNVLRGSTDPGALILLMDAIPRTRVTYLPRLHAKVYVADESEAIVTSGNLTESGLSLNYEYGVRITDPAFVRRIREDILAYRDLSNVVPRPEIEQLAQTASDLRDLSHRIEREARKTLRDEFRRRTSEAETELMEIRASGKTTNGIFADTIVYLLRKYGPMRTIELHPLIQQIHPDLCDDSIDRVIKGVHFGKKWKHYVRNAQQHLKQRGIIGFDGTRWYLIQGG
;
A
#
# COMPACT_ATOMS: atom_id res chain seq x y z
N GLN A 1 18.53 1.47 66.08
CA GLN A 1 19.60 1.54 65.07
C GLN A 1 20.18 0.14 64.88
N ARG A 2 19.78 -0.58 63.82
CA ARG A 2 20.24 -1.95 63.53
C ARG A 2 20.75 -2.01 62.08
N ARG A 3 21.90 -2.66 61.90
CA ARG A 3 22.51 -3.02 60.61
C ARG A 3 21.59 -3.96 59.82
N LEU A 4 21.67 -3.93 58.48
CA LEU A 4 21.71 -5.13 57.62
C LEU A 4 22.08 -4.77 56.16
N PHE A 5 23.07 -5.54 55.67
CA PHE A 5 23.56 -5.84 54.32
C PHE A 5 22.65 -5.57 53.10
N THR A 6 23.27 -5.13 52.00
CA THR A 6 22.96 -5.60 50.63
C THR A 6 24.26 -5.82 49.83
N ALA A 7 24.42 -7.06 49.34
CA ALA A 7 25.54 -7.54 48.55
C ALA A 7 25.27 -7.36 47.04
N ALA A 8 26.34 -7.06 46.30
CA ALA A 8 26.35 -6.95 44.85
C ALA A 8 26.14 -8.33 44.16
N ARG A 9 25.33 -8.37 43.10
CA ARG A 9 25.20 -9.54 42.19
C ARG A 9 26.16 -9.41 41.00
N PRO A 10 26.78 -10.51 40.54
CA PRO A 10 27.70 -10.53 39.40
C PRO A 10 26.96 -10.57 38.04
N PRO A 11 27.64 -10.23 36.92
CA PRO A 11 27.04 -10.21 35.58
C PRO A 11 26.82 -11.61 35.00
N ALA A 12 25.76 -11.75 34.20
CA ALA A 12 25.35 -12.97 33.51
C ALA A 12 26.26 -13.30 32.30
N PRO A 13 26.47 -14.59 31.98
CA PRO A 13 27.30 -15.01 30.84
C PRO A 13 26.52 -14.97 29.50
N PRO A 14 27.23 -14.90 28.35
CA PRO A 14 26.60 -14.81 27.04
C PRO A 14 26.11 -16.18 26.55
N LEU A 15 24.86 -16.24 26.06
CA LEU A 15 24.28 -17.42 25.40
C LEU A 15 24.81 -17.53 23.96
N GLN A 16 25.89 -18.28 23.78
CA GLN A 16 26.29 -18.85 22.50
C GLN A 16 25.45 -20.11 22.22
N GLY A 17 24.53 -20.03 21.25
CA GLY A 17 23.85 -21.21 20.70
C GLY A 17 24.81 -22.02 19.83
N ARG A 18 25.45 -23.03 20.43
CA ARG A 18 26.25 -24.05 19.74
C ARG A 18 25.33 -25.01 18.99
N TRP A 19 25.46 -25.05 17.66
CA TRP A 19 25.01 -26.16 16.84
C TRP A 19 25.96 -27.35 17.07
N MET A 20 25.51 -28.36 17.83
CA MET A 20 26.17 -29.67 17.90
C MET A 20 25.46 -30.62 16.93
N CYS A 21 26.00 -30.77 15.73
CA CYS A 21 25.74 -31.94 14.90
C CYS A 21 26.56 -33.11 15.45
N CYS A 22 25.91 -34.04 16.15
CA CYS A 22 26.48 -35.37 16.35
C CYS A 22 26.29 -36.17 15.06
N TRP A 23 27.37 -36.34 14.30
CA TRP A 23 27.42 -37.22 13.14
C TRP A 23 27.64 -38.66 13.62
N LYS A 24 26.60 -39.49 13.58
CA LYS A 24 26.74 -40.95 13.55
C LYS A 24 26.14 -41.44 12.22
N PRO A 25 26.88 -42.17 11.39
CA PRO A 25 26.31 -42.84 10.24
C PRO A 25 25.55 -44.09 10.72
N ASP A 26 24.41 -44.38 10.09
CA ASP A 26 23.53 -45.53 10.33
C ASP A 26 22.55 -45.46 11.51
N ALA A 27 21.50 -44.65 11.33
CA ALA A 27 20.15 -45.00 11.75
C ALA A 27 19.13 -44.20 10.95
N ARG A 28 18.12 -44.87 10.39
CA ARG A 28 16.99 -44.24 9.67
C ARG A 28 16.24 -43.32 10.63
N CYS A 29 16.59 -42.05 10.64
CA CYS A 29 15.84 -41.02 11.36
C CYS A 29 14.64 -40.67 10.48
N ARG A 30 13.48 -41.26 10.77
CA ARG A 30 12.20 -40.69 10.31
C ARG A 30 12.08 -39.33 10.96
N ILE A 31 12.33 -38.28 10.18
CA ILE A 31 11.89 -36.93 10.54
C ILE A 31 10.36 -37.02 10.48
N LEU A 32 9.73 -37.08 11.65
CA LEU A 32 8.33 -36.71 11.79
C LEU A 32 8.29 -35.20 11.53
N GLU A 33 8.02 -34.83 10.28
CA GLU A 33 7.66 -33.46 9.90
C GLU A 33 6.27 -33.15 10.47
N CYS A 34 6.24 -32.83 11.77
CA CYS A 34 5.10 -32.18 12.40
C CYS A 34 5.54 -30.76 12.75
N GLY A 35 5.58 -29.90 11.73
CA GLY A 35 5.83 -28.47 11.87
C GLY A 35 5.42 -27.78 10.59
N GLY A 36 4.19 -27.28 10.53
CA GLY A 36 3.78 -26.39 9.43
C GLY A 36 4.79 -25.26 9.33
N ALA A 37 5.43 -25.12 8.17
CA ALA A 37 6.49 -24.14 7.98
C ALA A 37 5.94 -22.74 8.25
N MET A 38 6.51 -22.04 9.24
CA MET A 38 6.25 -20.60 9.41
C MET A 38 6.72 -19.89 8.14
N SER A 39 5.78 -19.38 7.34
CA SER A 39 6.12 -18.63 6.14
C SER A 39 5.69 -17.16 6.26
N PHE A 40 6.66 -16.29 5.98
CA PHE A 40 6.49 -14.84 5.83
C PHE A 40 6.80 -14.50 4.39
N GLU A 41 5.88 -13.81 3.73
CA GLU A 41 6.04 -13.39 2.34
C GLU A 41 5.83 -11.87 2.25
N THR A 42 6.63 -11.20 1.43
CA THR A 42 6.45 -9.77 1.19
C THR A 42 5.22 -9.52 0.33
N VAL A 43 4.41 -8.54 0.71
CA VAL A 43 3.31 -8.03 -0.10
C VAL A 43 3.77 -6.73 -0.74
N SER A 44 4.04 -6.75 -2.05
CA SER A 44 4.45 -5.56 -2.80
C SER A 44 3.26 -4.75 -3.31
N ALA A 45 3.52 -3.59 -3.93
CA ALA A 45 2.50 -2.79 -4.60
C ALA A 45 1.62 -3.62 -5.55
N ARG A 46 0.34 -3.21 -5.69
CA ARG A 46 -0.71 -3.95 -6.42
C ARG A 46 -0.98 -5.33 -5.81
N TRP A 47 -1.46 -5.34 -4.59
CA TRP A 47 -1.68 -6.56 -3.80
C TRP A 47 -3.12 -7.06 -3.81
N GLN A 48 -3.95 -6.58 -4.73
CA GLN A 48 -5.33 -7.02 -4.92
C GLN A 48 -5.44 -8.55 -4.99
N ASP A 49 -4.65 -9.22 -5.83
CA ASP A 49 -4.71 -10.69 -5.97
C ASP A 49 -4.36 -11.41 -4.65
N THR A 50 -3.45 -10.83 -3.85
CA THR A 50 -3.10 -11.38 -2.53
C THR A 50 -4.23 -11.17 -1.53
N PHE A 51 -4.89 -10.01 -1.55
CA PHE A 51 -6.09 -9.77 -0.76
C PHE A 51 -7.22 -10.73 -1.15
N GLU A 52 -7.50 -10.87 -2.45
CA GLU A 52 -8.57 -11.76 -2.93
C GLU A 52 -8.32 -13.23 -2.58
N ARG A 53 -7.05 -13.69 -2.61
CA ARG A 53 -6.69 -15.03 -2.11
C ARG A 53 -6.95 -15.18 -0.61
N LEU A 54 -6.61 -14.18 0.20
CA LEU A 54 -6.93 -14.19 1.63
C LEU A 54 -8.44 -14.25 1.87
N VAL A 55 -9.23 -13.47 1.12
CA VAL A 55 -10.70 -13.54 1.22
C VAL A 55 -11.20 -14.94 0.81
N GLY A 56 -10.62 -15.49 -0.26
CA GLY A 56 -10.92 -16.83 -0.76
C GLY A 56 -10.57 -17.96 0.21
N SER A 57 -9.75 -17.70 1.24
CA SER A 57 -9.38 -18.70 2.26
C SER A 57 -10.20 -18.59 3.56
N ILE A 58 -11.17 -17.66 3.66
CA ILE A 58 -12.02 -17.52 4.85
C ILE A 58 -13.05 -18.65 4.90
N GLU A 59 -12.98 -19.51 5.91
CA GLU A 59 -13.98 -20.57 6.12
C GLU A 59 -15.00 -20.21 7.21
N GLU A 60 -14.55 -19.68 8.34
CA GLU A 60 -15.42 -19.41 9.50
C GLU A 60 -15.40 -17.95 9.95
N TYR A 61 -14.23 -17.30 9.90
CA TYR A 61 -14.00 -16.00 10.47
C TYR A 61 -13.09 -15.12 9.61
N GLY A 62 -13.59 -13.94 9.26
CA GLY A 62 -12.80 -12.86 8.68
C GLY A 62 -12.66 -11.69 9.66
N LEU A 63 -11.49 -11.06 9.67
CA LEU A 63 -11.27 -9.80 10.39
C LEU A 63 -10.62 -8.79 9.46
N PHE A 64 -11.32 -7.71 9.17
CA PHE A 64 -10.85 -6.60 8.33
C PHE A 64 -10.67 -5.34 9.15
N VAL A 65 -9.44 -4.83 9.16
CA VAL A 65 -9.05 -3.68 9.96
C VAL A 65 -8.47 -2.68 8.98
N SER A 66 -9.13 -1.56 8.78
CA SER A 66 -8.64 -0.48 7.92
C SER A 66 -9.36 0.80 8.29
N PRO A 67 -8.69 1.95 8.44
CA PRO A 67 -9.39 3.21 8.69
C PRO A 67 -10.26 3.63 7.52
N TYR A 68 -9.87 3.26 6.30
CA TYR A 68 -10.49 3.68 5.05
C TYR A 68 -11.01 2.45 4.29
N ILE A 69 -12.27 2.52 3.88
CA ILE A 69 -12.99 1.43 3.21
C ILE A 69 -13.86 2.03 2.10
N THR A 70 -13.74 1.53 0.87
CA THR A 70 -14.59 1.95 -0.26
C THR A 70 -15.37 0.78 -0.84
N ALA A 71 -16.42 1.05 -1.62
CA ALA A 71 -17.33 0.05 -2.17
C ALA A 71 -16.64 -1.07 -2.98
N LYS A 72 -15.78 -0.75 -3.94
CA LYS A 72 -15.24 -1.73 -4.90
C LYS A 72 -14.50 -2.93 -4.27
N PRO A 73 -13.58 -2.75 -3.30
CA PRO A 73 -13.03 -3.86 -2.54
C PRO A 73 -14.09 -4.71 -1.81
N MET A 74 -15.15 -4.08 -1.27
CA MET A 74 -16.20 -4.78 -0.52
C MET A 74 -17.14 -5.56 -1.44
N GLU A 75 -17.48 -5.01 -2.60
CA GLU A 75 -18.18 -5.74 -3.67
C GLU A 75 -17.41 -7.01 -4.06
N ARG A 76 -16.08 -6.91 -4.17
CA ARG A 76 -15.24 -8.05 -4.50
C ARG A 76 -15.21 -9.09 -3.39
N VAL A 77 -15.18 -8.67 -2.12
CA VAL A 77 -15.29 -9.59 -0.98
C VAL A 77 -16.61 -10.37 -1.03
N VAL A 78 -17.72 -9.65 -1.21
CA VAL A 78 -19.05 -10.26 -1.31
C VAL A 78 -19.09 -11.27 -2.44
N GLN A 79 -18.62 -10.90 -3.63
CA GLN A 79 -18.58 -11.79 -4.79
C GLN A 79 -17.81 -13.08 -4.50
N ILE A 80 -16.60 -12.98 -3.95
CA ILE A 80 -15.76 -14.15 -3.65
C ILE A 80 -16.44 -15.11 -2.67
N LEU A 81 -17.02 -14.58 -1.58
CA LEU A 81 -17.65 -15.41 -0.56
C LEU A 81 -19.00 -16.00 -1.04
N GLN A 82 -19.73 -15.27 -1.89
CA GLN A 82 -20.96 -15.75 -2.54
C GLN A 82 -20.67 -16.86 -3.53
N ASP A 83 -19.66 -16.70 -4.39
CA ASP A 83 -19.24 -17.71 -5.37
C ASP A 83 -18.79 -19.00 -4.69
N ARG A 84 -18.20 -18.90 -3.50
CA ARG A 84 -17.85 -20.05 -2.66
C ARG A 84 -19.02 -20.65 -1.89
N GLY A 85 -20.17 -19.97 -1.81
CA GLY A 85 -21.36 -20.43 -1.09
C GLY A 85 -21.21 -20.45 0.44
N VAL A 86 -20.26 -19.69 1.02
CA VAL A 86 -19.94 -19.73 2.46
C VAL A 86 -20.53 -18.58 3.28
N VAL A 87 -21.19 -17.61 2.63
CA VAL A 87 -21.67 -16.36 3.26
C VAL A 87 -22.50 -16.54 4.54
N SER A 88 -23.31 -17.61 4.64
CA SER A 88 -24.16 -17.87 5.81
C SER A 88 -23.38 -18.44 7.00
N GLY A 89 -22.22 -19.07 6.75
CA GLY A 89 -21.35 -19.65 7.77
C GLY A 89 -20.34 -18.66 8.34
N VAL A 90 -19.83 -17.78 7.48
CA VAL A 90 -18.77 -16.82 7.80
C VAL A 90 -19.26 -15.73 8.75
N ARG A 91 -18.49 -15.48 9.81
CA ARG A 91 -18.54 -14.26 10.62
C ARG A 91 -17.49 -13.28 10.13
N LEU A 92 -17.88 -12.03 9.86
CA LEU A 92 -16.96 -10.99 9.41
C LEU A 92 -16.92 -9.84 10.43
N ASP A 93 -15.81 -9.65 11.12
CA ASP A 93 -15.60 -8.47 11.95
C ASP A 93 -14.87 -7.39 11.14
N VAL A 94 -15.41 -6.17 11.11
CA VAL A 94 -14.83 -5.01 10.43
C VAL A 94 -14.54 -3.92 11.46
N LEU A 95 -13.28 -3.53 11.61
CA LEU A 95 -12.84 -2.40 12.42
C LEU A 95 -12.45 -1.25 11.50
N THR A 96 -13.11 -0.12 11.64
CA THR A 96 -12.90 1.05 10.78
C THR A 96 -13.06 2.38 11.52
N ASP A 97 -12.54 3.45 10.94
CA ASP A 97 -12.74 4.81 11.44
C ASP A 97 -13.92 5.47 10.69
N LEU A 98 -15.05 5.57 11.38
CA LEU A 98 -16.30 6.20 10.92
C LEU A 98 -16.38 7.70 11.29
N SER A 99 -15.26 8.36 11.56
CA SER A 99 -15.27 9.79 11.83
C SER A 99 -15.89 10.56 10.67
N VAL A 100 -16.65 11.60 11.00
CA VAL A 100 -17.37 12.44 10.03
C VAL A 100 -16.45 12.92 8.92
N ASN A 101 -15.20 13.29 9.23
CA ASN A 101 -14.23 13.72 8.24
C ASN A 101 -13.89 12.65 7.21
N ASN A 102 -13.67 11.39 7.61
CA ASN A 102 -13.35 10.30 6.70
C ASN A 102 -14.55 9.97 5.80
N VAL A 103 -15.75 10.01 6.38
CA VAL A 103 -17.01 9.75 5.68
C VAL A 103 -17.32 10.84 4.67
N LEU A 104 -17.24 12.12 5.05
CA LEU A 104 -17.51 13.25 4.15
C LEU A 104 -16.50 13.34 3.00
N ARG A 105 -15.24 13.00 3.25
CA ARG A 105 -14.20 12.94 2.21
C ARG A 105 -14.29 11.70 1.32
N GLY A 106 -15.20 10.77 1.59
CA GLY A 106 -15.33 9.51 0.87
C GLY A 106 -14.15 8.55 1.06
N SER A 107 -13.32 8.76 2.09
CA SER A 107 -12.24 7.83 2.46
C SER A 107 -12.81 6.55 3.11
N THR A 108 -13.94 6.69 3.79
CA THR A 108 -14.72 5.56 4.31
C THR A 108 -16.15 5.70 3.83
N ASP A 109 -16.68 4.70 3.15
CA ASP A 109 -18.03 4.69 2.61
C ASP A 109 -18.96 3.83 3.49
N PRO A 110 -19.89 4.44 4.25
CA PRO A 110 -20.88 3.69 5.01
C PRO A 110 -21.74 2.76 4.14
N GLY A 111 -21.98 3.12 2.87
CA GLY A 111 -22.71 2.27 1.93
C GLY A 111 -21.99 0.95 1.64
N ALA A 112 -20.67 0.96 1.58
CA ALA A 112 -19.86 -0.25 1.43
C ALA A 112 -19.99 -1.20 2.64
N LEU A 113 -20.19 -0.65 3.84
CA LEU A 113 -20.40 -1.43 5.06
C LEU A 113 -21.81 -2.02 5.10
N ILE A 114 -22.83 -1.26 4.69
CA ILE A 114 -24.20 -1.76 4.54
C ILE A 114 -24.22 -2.92 3.54
N LEU A 115 -23.52 -2.79 2.40
CA LEU A 115 -23.37 -3.85 1.41
C LEU A 115 -22.81 -5.15 2.02
N LEU A 116 -21.80 -5.07 2.89
CA LEU A 116 -21.30 -6.25 3.60
C LEU A 116 -22.35 -6.83 4.56
N MET A 117 -23.04 -5.99 5.32
CA MET A 117 -24.04 -6.43 6.30
C MET A 117 -25.24 -7.12 5.63
N ASP A 118 -25.63 -6.66 4.44
CA ASP A 118 -26.73 -7.24 3.68
C ASP A 118 -26.32 -8.59 3.05
N ALA A 119 -25.08 -8.70 2.55
CA ALA A 119 -24.62 -9.91 1.87
C ALA A 119 -24.07 -10.99 2.81
N ILE A 120 -23.51 -10.61 3.96
CA ILE A 120 -22.85 -11.49 4.93
C ILE A 120 -23.55 -11.27 6.29
N PRO A 121 -24.59 -12.06 6.64
CA PRO A 121 -25.49 -11.76 7.76
C PRO A 121 -24.83 -11.66 9.13
N ARG A 122 -23.65 -12.28 9.31
CA ARG A 122 -22.89 -12.27 10.57
C ARG A 122 -21.78 -11.20 10.57
N THR A 123 -21.94 -10.15 9.76
CA THR A 123 -21.02 -9.01 9.76
C THR A 123 -21.20 -8.15 11.01
N ARG A 124 -20.10 -7.74 11.64
CA ARG A 124 -20.06 -6.80 12.76
C ARG A 124 -19.13 -5.65 12.42
N VAL A 125 -19.66 -4.43 12.43
CA VAL A 125 -18.86 -3.21 12.20
C VAL A 125 -18.57 -2.57 13.55
N THR A 126 -17.30 -2.31 13.84
CA THR A 126 -16.83 -1.59 15.03
C THR A 126 -16.18 -0.29 14.60
N TYR A 127 -16.65 0.82 15.16
CA TYR A 127 -16.01 2.11 14.97
C TYR A 127 -14.86 2.25 15.96
N LEU A 128 -13.64 2.54 15.49
CA LEU A 128 -12.52 2.88 16.37
C LEU A 128 -11.88 4.21 15.91
N PRO A 129 -12.05 5.31 16.68
CA PRO A 129 -11.45 6.59 16.31
C PRO A 129 -9.93 6.51 16.31
N ARG A 130 -9.30 7.18 15.34
CA ARG A 130 -7.82 7.20 15.19
C ARG A 130 -7.23 5.83 14.89
N LEU A 131 -8.05 4.87 14.45
CA LEU A 131 -7.53 3.64 13.88
C LEU A 131 -6.61 4.00 12.72
N HIS A 132 -5.45 3.36 12.64
CA HIS A 132 -4.55 3.51 11.50
C HIS A 132 -3.94 2.17 11.05
N ALA A 133 -4.24 1.08 11.75
CA ALA A 133 -3.82 -0.25 11.36
C ALA A 133 -4.51 -0.68 10.06
N LYS A 134 -3.77 -1.40 9.21
CA LYS A 134 -4.34 -2.12 8.07
C LYS A 134 -3.95 -3.59 8.19
N VAL A 135 -4.88 -4.38 8.66
CA VAL A 135 -4.67 -5.80 8.96
C VAL A 135 -5.87 -6.60 8.51
N TYR A 136 -5.60 -7.70 7.82
CA TYR A 136 -6.63 -8.57 7.27
C TYR A 136 -6.32 -9.99 7.69
N VAL A 137 -7.29 -10.70 8.26
CA VAL A 137 -7.10 -12.06 8.77
C VAL A 137 -8.20 -12.96 8.21
N ALA A 138 -7.79 -14.14 7.78
CA ALA A 138 -8.66 -15.27 7.46
C ALA A 138 -8.41 -16.39 8.49
N ASP A 139 -9.42 -16.67 9.31
CA ASP A 139 -9.42 -17.69 10.35
C ASP A 139 -8.20 -17.59 11.29
N GLU A 140 -7.47 -18.70 11.45
CA GLU A 140 -6.13 -18.74 12.05
C GLU A 140 -5.07 -19.16 11.02
N SER A 141 -5.41 -19.13 9.73
CA SER A 141 -4.56 -19.66 8.65
C SER A 141 -3.70 -18.58 7.99
N GLU A 142 -4.22 -17.36 7.88
CA GLU A 142 -3.53 -16.29 7.14
C GLU A 142 -3.81 -14.90 7.71
N ALA A 143 -2.78 -14.07 7.75
CA ALA A 143 -2.89 -12.64 8.01
C ALA A 143 -2.04 -11.81 7.04
N ILE A 144 -2.52 -10.61 6.69
CA ILE A 144 -1.78 -9.58 5.97
C ILE A 144 -1.70 -8.35 6.86
N VAL A 145 -0.48 -7.86 7.08
CA VAL A 145 -0.21 -6.56 7.71
C VAL A 145 0.44 -5.66 6.66
N THR A 146 -0.14 -4.50 6.38
CA THR A 146 0.27 -3.67 5.23
C THR A 146 0.09 -2.18 5.50
N SER A 147 0.65 -1.34 4.64
CA SER A 147 0.32 0.08 4.56
C SER A 147 -0.98 0.35 3.77
N GLY A 148 -1.44 -0.62 2.97
CA GLY A 148 -2.60 -0.48 2.10
C GLY A 148 -3.95 -0.55 2.80
N ASN A 149 -4.78 0.47 2.61
CA ASN A 149 -6.18 0.48 3.06
C ASN A 149 -7.08 -0.37 2.15
N LEU A 150 -8.29 -0.68 2.61
CA LEU A 150 -9.36 -1.32 1.82
C LEU A 150 -10.04 -0.34 0.86
N THR A 151 -9.23 0.33 0.05
CA THR A 151 -9.67 1.20 -1.02
C THR A 151 -9.20 0.66 -2.36
N GLU A 152 -9.89 0.99 -3.45
CA GLU A 152 -9.42 0.60 -4.80
C GLU A 152 -7.97 1.07 -5.03
N SER A 153 -7.65 2.29 -4.60
CA SER A 153 -6.30 2.83 -4.68
C SER A 153 -5.31 2.06 -3.80
N GLY A 154 -5.70 1.72 -2.57
CA GLY A 154 -4.87 0.98 -1.62
C GLY A 154 -4.55 -0.44 -2.08
N LEU A 155 -5.45 -1.09 -2.82
CA LEU A 155 -5.19 -2.43 -3.36
C LEU A 155 -4.38 -2.42 -4.65
N SER A 156 -4.64 -1.47 -5.56
CA SER A 156 -4.26 -1.64 -6.98
C SER A 156 -3.47 -0.48 -7.59
N LEU A 157 -3.40 0.68 -6.93
CA LEU A 157 -2.79 1.89 -7.49
C LEU A 157 -1.59 2.39 -6.69
N ASN A 158 -1.71 2.41 -5.37
CA ASN A 158 -0.70 2.96 -4.48
C ASN A 158 0.53 2.04 -4.39
N TYR A 159 1.69 2.66 -4.11
CA TYR A 159 2.89 1.94 -3.71
C TYR A 159 2.78 1.51 -2.25
N GLU A 160 2.11 0.39 -2.02
CA GLU A 160 2.00 -0.21 -0.69
C GLU A 160 3.06 -1.28 -0.47
N TYR A 161 3.34 -1.56 0.80
CA TYR A 161 4.20 -2.65 1.21
C TYR A 161 3.67 -3.30 2.48
N GLY A 162 3.86 -4.61 2.60
CA GLY A 162 3.38 -5.36 3.74
C GLY A 162 4.00 -6.74 3.82
N VAL A 163 3.45 -7.53 4.74
CA VAL A 163 3.85 -8.90 4.99
C VAL A 163 2.60 -9.76 5.10
N ARG A 164 2.63 -10.89 4.39
CA ARG A 164 1.70 -12.00 4.50
C ARG A 164 2.30 -13.03 5.44
N ILE A 165 1.47 -13.55 6.34
CA ILE A 165 1.87 -14.40 7.47
C ILE A 165 0.94 -15.61 7.48
N THR A 166 1.51 -16.81 7.57
CA THR A 166 0.75 -18.08 7.59
C THR A 166 1.07 -18.98 8.77
N ASP A 167 1.90 -18.52 9.72
CA ASP A 167 2.10 -19.24 10.99
C ASP A 167 0.83 -19.11 11.86
N PRO A 168 0.10 -20.21 12.15
CA PRO A 168 -1.16 -20.12 12.88
C PRO A 168 -1.01 -19.53 14.28
N ALA A 169 0.12 -19.79 14.95
CA ALA A 169 0.38 -19.22 16.27
C ALA A 169 0.57 -17.70 16.21
N PHE A 170 1.24 -17.18 15.18
CA PHE A 170 1.40 -15.75 14.96
C PHE A 170 0.10 -15.08 14.49
N VAL A 171 -0.64 -15.70 13.56
CA VAL A 171 -1.94 -15.22 13.08
C VAL A 171 -2.92 -15.09 14.25
N ARG A 172 -2.98 -16.09 15.14
CA ARG A 172 -3.81 -16.05 16.34
C ARG A 172 -3.46 -14.86 17.25
N ARG A 173 -2.17 -14.61 17.49
CA ARG A 173 -1.73 -13.45 18.28
C ARG A 173 -2.12 -12.12 17.65
N ILE A 174 -1.92 -11.95 16.34
CA ILE A 174 -2.36 -10.74 15.61
C ILE A 174 -3.86 -10.52 15.82
N ARG A 175 -4.65 -11.59 15.66
CA ARG A 175 -6.10 -11.53 15.83
C ARG A 175 -6.45 -11.12 17.27
N GLU A 176 -5.87 -11.77 18.28
CA GLU A 176 -6.12 -11.47 19.69
C GLU A 176 -5.75 -10.02 20.05
N ASP A 177 -4.60 -9.53 19.61
CA ASP A 177 -4.15 -8.16 19.85
C ASP A 177 -5.15 -7.14 19.26
N ILE A 178 -5.64 -7.40 18.05
CA ILE A 178 -6.61 -6.51 17.39
C ILE A 178 -7.98 -6.57 18.06
N LEU A 179 -8.43 -7.76 18.45
CA LEU A 179 -9.70 -7.92 19.14
C LEU A 179 -9.68 -7.24 20.51
N ALA A 180 -8.54 -7.20 21.19
CA ALA A 180 -8.38 -6.39 22.41
C ALA A 180 -8.61 -4.89 22.13
N TYR A 181 -8.17 -4.35 20.98
CA TYR A 181 -8.50 -2.98 20.58
C TYR A 181 -9.97 -2.79 20.22
N ARG A 182 -10.59 -3.78 19.56
CA ARG A 182 -12.03 -3.76 19.25
C ARG A 182 -12.85 -3.53 20.51
N ASP A 183 -12.49 -4.24 21.59
CA ASP A 183 -13.24 -4.26 22.86
C ASP A 183 -13.13 -2.94 23.64
N LEU A 184 -12.26 -2.02 23.21
CA LEU A 184 -12.23 -0.62 23.69
C LEU A 184 -13.34 0.24 23.07
N SER A 185 -14.09 -0.29 22.11
CA SER A 185 -15.13 0.41 21.39
C SER A 185 -16.39 -0.44 21.22
N ASN A 186 -17.42 0.15 20.59
CA ASN A 186 -18.73 -0.45 20.42
C ASN A 186 -18.95 -0.90 18.98
N VAL A 187 -19.64 -2.03 18.84
CA VAL A 187 -20.25 -2.44 17.58
C VAL A 187 -21.32 -1.41 17.22
N VAL A 188 -21.26 -0.89 15.99
CA VAL A 188 -22.22 0.09 15.48
C VAL A 188 -23.37 -0.69 14.85
N PRO A 189 -24.62 -0.53 15.33
CA PRO A 189 -25.74 -1.24 14.74
C PRO A 189 -26.10 -0.68 13.35
N ARG A 190 -26.82 -1.48 12.56
CA ARG A 190 -27.15 -1.19 11.15
C ARG A 190 -27.90 0.14 10.98
N PRO A 191 -28.95 0.46 11.77
CA PRO A 191 -29.69 1.71 11.61
C PRO A 191 -28.81 2.95 11.76
N GLU A 192 -27.80 2.92 12.63
CA GLU A 192 -26.87 4.01 12.85
C GLU A 192 -25.91 4.19 11.67
N ILE A 193 -25.49 3.10 11.02
CA ILE A 193 -24.69 3.16 9.79
C ILE A 193 -25.54 3.70 8.63
N GLU A 194 -26.80 3.30 8.52
CA GLU A 194 -27.75 3.83 7.52
C GLU A 194 -27.99 5.33 7.72
N GLN A 195 -28.23 5.75 8.96
CA GLN A 195 -28.38 7.16 9.30
C GLN A 195 -27.11 7.96 8.98
N LEU A 196 -25.92 7.41 9.28
CA LEU A 196 -24.65 8.02 8.93
C LEU A 196 -24.48 8.12 7.40
N ALA A 197 -24.85 7.08 6.64
CA ALA A 197 -24.81 7.08 5.19
C ALA A 197 -25.68 8.19 4.59
N GLN A 198 -26.93 8.31 5.07
CA GLN A 198 -27.86 9.34 4.63
C GLN A 198 -27.36 10.74 4.98
N THR A 199 -26.96 10.96 6.24
CA THR A 199 -26.42 12.25 6.70
C THR A 199 -25.18 12.65 5.89
N ALA A 200 -24.30 11.71 5.59
CA ALA A 200 -23.12 11.95 4.78
C ALA A 200 -23.45 12.27 3.32
N SER A 201 -24.51 11.69 2.76
CA SER A 201 -25.00 12.03 1.43
C SER A 201 -25.52 13.46 1.41
N ASP A 202 -26.40 13.82 2.35
CA ASP A 202 -26.99 15.15 2.45
C ASP A 202 -25.91 16.24 2.64
N LEU A 203 -24.93 15.97 3.51
CA LEU A 203 -23.80 16.87 3.75
C LEU A 203 -22.85 16.96 2.55
N ARG A 204 -22.62 15.88 1.81
CA ARG A 204 -21.84 15.92 0.56
C ARG A 204 -22.56 16.74 -0.50
N ASP A 205 -23.88 16.62 -0.62
CA ASP A 205 -24.67 17.45 -1.55
C ASP A 205 -24.62 18.93 -1.18
N LEU A 206 -24.76 19.26 0.11
CA LEU A 206 -24.61 20.62 0.61
C LEU A 206 -23.19 21.15 0.39
N SER A 207 -22.18 20.35 0.71
CA SER A 207 -20.77 20.67 0.50
C SER A 207 -20.47 20.87 -0.98
N HIS A 208 -21.01 20.07 -1.89
CA HIS A 208 -20.84 20.26 -3.32
C HIS A 208 -21.52 21.54 -3.84
N ARG A 209 -22.64 21.96 -3.26
CA ARG A 209 -23.27 23.26 -3.59
C ARG A 209 -22.38 24.42 -3.13
N ILE A 210 -21.93 24.38 -1.87
CA ILE A 210 -21.00 25.38 -1.31
C ILE A 210 -19.69 25.39 -2.10
N GLU A 211 -19.11 24.23 -2.38
CA GLU A 211 -17.90 24.09 -3.18
C GLU A 211 -18.11 24.60 -4.59
N ARG A 212 -19.26 24.41 -5.25
CA ARG A 212 -19.49 24.97 -6.60
C ARG A 212 -19.49 26.50 -6.58
N GLU A 213 -20.09 27.11 -5.57
CA GLU A 213 -20.12 28.56 -5.40
C GLU A 213 -18.75 29.11 -4.97
N ALA A 214 -18.04 28.41 -4.08
CA ALA A 214 -16.71 28.78 -3.60
C ALA A 214 -15.58 28.46 -4.60
N ARG A 215 -15.73 27.41 -5.43
CA ARG A 215 -14.73 26.87 -6.38
C ARG A 215 -14.31 27.87 -7.42
N LYS A 216 -15.16 28.82 -7.84
CA LYS A 216 -14.74 29.79 -8.86
C LYS A 216 -13.62 30.67 -8.29
N THR A 217 -13.86 31.27 -7.13
CA THR A 217 -12.94 32.19 -6.47
C THR A 217 -11.70 31.46 -5.90
N LEU A 218 -11.91 30.29 -5.28
CA LEU A 218 -10.80 29.48 -4.74
C LEU A 218 -9.98 28.79 -5.82
N ARG A 219 -10.53 28.41 -6.99
CA ARG A 219 -9.72 27.83 -8.09
C ARG A 219 -8.69 28.81 -8.62
N ASP A 220 -9.05 30.07 -8.76
CA ASP A 220 -8.16 31.07 -9.34
C ASP A 220 -6.97 31.34 -8.39
N GLU A 221 -7.26 31.48 -7.08
CA GLU A 221 -6.21 31.63 -6.06
C GLU A 221 -5.40 30.34 -5.86
N PHE A 222 -6.03 29.16 -5.87
CA PHE A 222 -5.33 27.89 -5.76
C PHE A 222 -4.43 27.61 -6.97
N ARG A 223 -4.86 27.93 -8.20
CA ARG A 223 -3.99 27.83 -9.40
C ARG A 223 -2.76 28.70 -9.26
N ARG A 224 -2.91 29.93 -8.76
CA ARG A 224 -1.81 30.85 -8.52
C ARG A 224 -0.82 30.26 -7.51
N ARG A 225 -1.31 29.82 -6.34
CA ARG A 225 -0.50 29.23 -5.25
C ARG A 225 0.17 27.91 -5.64
N THR A 226 -0.53 27.07 -6.42
CA THR A 226 0.00 25.78 -6.89
C THR A 226 1.10 26.00 -7.91
N SER A 227 0.94 26.95 -8.85
CA SER A 227 2.00 27.33 -9.78
C SER A 227 3.23 27.88 -9.05
N GLU A 228 3.04 28.64 -7.96
CA GLU A 228 4.12 29.14 -7.12
C GLU A 228 4.85 27.99 -6.40
N ALA A 229 4.10 27.07 -5.79
CA ALA A 229 4.67 25.91 -5.09
C ALA A 229 5.33 24.90 -6.03
N GLU A 230 4.79 24.65 -7.23
CA GLU A 230 5.41 23.82 -8.26
C GLU A 230 6.73 24.44 -8.74
N THR A 231 6.78 25.77 -8.89
CA THR A 231 8.01 26.49 -9.22
C THR A 231 9.04 26.34 -8.10
N GLU A 232 8.64 26.53 -6.84
CA GLU A 232 9.51 26.36 -5.67
C GLU A 232 10.01 24.92 -5.51
N LEU A 233 9.14 23.93 -5.73
CA LEU A 233 9.52 22.51 -5.74
C LEU A 233 10.48 22.18 -6.89
N MET A 234 10.29 22.76 -8.08
CA MET A 234 11.24 22.65 -9.19
C MET A 234 12.59 23.29 -8.83
N GLU A 235 12.60 24.43 -8.13
CA GLU A 235 13.82 25.11 -7.67
C GLU A 235 14.57 24.32 -6.59
N ILE A 236 13.85 23.81 -5.58
CA ILE A 236 14.40 22.92 -4.55
C ILE A 236 14.99 21.67 -5.20
N ARG A 237 14.31 21.10 -6.20
CA ARG A 237 14.77 19.90 -6.91
C ARG A 237 15.98 20.18 -7.81
N ALA A 238 16.05 21.37 -8.42
CA ALA A 238 17.18 21.82 -9.22
C ALA A 238 18.44 22.14 -8.38
N SER A 239 18.28 22.43 -7.08
CA SER A 239 19.40 22.75 -6.18
C SER A 239 20.34 21.56 -5.88
N GLY A 240 19.87 20.31 -6.09
CA GLY A 240 20.64 19.10 -5.80
C GLY A 240 21.19 18.36 -7.03
N LYS A 241 20.46 18.34 -8.15
CA LYS A 241 20.85 17.69 -9.42
C LYS A 241 20.16 18.38 -10.60
N THR A 242 20.83 18.45 -11.74
CA THR A 242 20.22 18.96 -12.98
C THR A 242 19.10 18.01 -13.45
N THR A 243 18.10 18.52 -14.17
CA THR A 243 17.03 17.71 -14.80
C THR A 243 17.60 16.55 -15.62
N ASN A 244 18.72 16.79 -16.30
CA ASN A 244 19.43 15.76 -17.08
C ASN A 244 20.02 14.67 -16.18
N GLY A 245 20.55 15.02 -15.00
CA GLY A 245 21.04 14.06 -14.00
C GLY A 245 19.94 13.19 -13.42
N ILE A 246 18.75 13.76 -13.16
CA ILE A 246 17.60 13.00 -12.67
C ILE A 246 17.16 11.94 -13.70
N PHE A 247 17.04 12.33 -14.97
CA PHE A 247 16.71 11.38 -16.04
C PHE A 247 17.80 10.32 -16.24
N ALA A 248 19.09 10.70 -16.11
CA ALA A 248 20.19 9.76 -16.21
C ALA A 248 20.13 8.67 -15.12
N ASP A 249 19.97 9.05 -13.85
CA ASP A 249 19.81 8.10 -12.74
C ASP A 249 18.60 7.17 -12.95
N THR A 250 17.52 7.73 -13.47
CA THR A 250 16.27 6.99 -13.73
C THR A 250 16.43 5.96 -14.84
N ILE A 251 17.13 6.32 -15.93
CA ILE A 251 17.42 5.38 -17.02
C ILE A 251 18.27 4.22 -16.51
N VAL A 252 19.29 4.48 -15.70
CA VAL A 252 20.13 3.44 -15.08
C VAL A 252 19.30 2.53 -14.18
N TYR A 253 18.44 3.09 -13.33
CA TYR A 253 17.52 2.33 -12.48
C TYR A 253 16.61 1.40 -13.30
N LEU A 254 15.97 1.93 -14.35
CA LEU A 254 15.04 1.18 -15.19
C LEU A 254 15.75 0.04 -15.94
N LEU A 255 16.91 0.30 -16.54
CA LEU A 255 17.69 -0.73 -17.23
C LEU A 255 18.22 -1.80 -16.27
N ARG A 256 18.56 -1.43 -15.03
CA ARG A 256 18.97 -2.38 -13.99
C ARG A 256 17.82 -3.28 -13.56
N LYS A 257 16.61 -2.72 -13.44
CA LYS A 257 15.42 -3.41 -12.96
C LYS A 257 14.72 -4.27 -14.02
N TYR A 258 14.69 -3.79 -15.26
CA TYR A 258 13.88 -4.40 -16.34
C TYR A 258 14.70 -4.91 -17.53
N GLY A 259 16.03 -4.70 -17.53
CA GLY A 259 16.91 -5.14 -18.62
C GLY A 259 16.92 -4.19 -19.82
N PRO A 260 17.42 -4.64 -21.00
CA PRO A 260 17.55 -3.79 -22.18
C PRO A 260 16.21 -3.32 -22.78
N MET A 261 16.07 -2.00 -23.02
CA MET A 261 14.81 -1.37 -23.45
C MET A 261 15.00 -0.36 -24.58
N ARG A 262 14.00 -0.21 -25.46
CA ARG A 262 13.94 0.86 -26.46
C ARG A 262 13.55 2.19 -25.83
N THR A 263 13.91 3.31 -26.46
CA THR A 263 13.52 4.65 -25.98
C THR A 263 12.01 4.83 -25.86
N ILE A 264 11.24 4.25 -26.79
CA ILE A 264 9.77 4.21 -26.76
C ILE A 264 9.24 3.48 -25.51
N GLU A 265 9.94 2.47 -25.02
CA GLU A 265 9.54 1.68 -23.84
C GLU A 265 9.98 2.39 -22.54
N LEU A 266 11.07 3.15 -22.57
CA LEU A 266 11.55 3.94 -21.43
C LEU A 266 10.65 5.15 -21.14
N HIS A 267 10.14 5.83 -22.16
CA HIS A 267 9.33 7.04 -22.00
C HIS A 267 8.13 6.90 -21.04
N PRO A 268 7.22 5.91 -21.19
CA PRO A 268 6.07 5.78 -20.29
C PRO A 268 6.50 5.46 -18.84
N LEU A 269 7.57 4.69 -18.66
CA LEU A 269 8.10 4.37 -17.32
C LEU A 269 8.74 5.58 -16.65
N ILE A 270 9.49 6.39 -17.42
CA ILE A 270 10.09 7.63 -16.93
C ILE A 270 9.00 8.65 -16.58
N GLN A 271 7.95 8.75 -17.39
CA GLN A 271 6.81 9.63 -17.12
C GLN A 271 6.01 9.19 -15.90
N GLN A 272 5.90 7.88 -15.65
CA GLN A 272 5.26 7.36 -14.44
C GLN A 272 6.07 7.65 -13.16
N ILE A 273 7.41 7.62 -13.25
CA ILE A 273 8.29 7.91 -12.10
C ILE A 273 8.40 9.42 -11.85
N HIS A 274 8.42 10.24 -12.91
CA HIS A 274 8.57 11.70 -12.84
C HIS A 274 7.46 12.42 -13.61
N PRO A 275 6.20 12.32 -13.17
CA PRO A 275 5.08 12.99 -13.86
C PRO A 275 5.24 14.51 -13.88
N ASP A 276 5.91 15.07 -12.87
CA ASP A 276 6.18 16.50 -12.73
C ASP A 276 7.28 17.03 -13.68
N LEU A 277 8.21 16.17 -14.12
CA LEU A 277 9.22 16.52 -15.12
C LEU A 277 8.82 16.15 -16.55
N CYS A 278 7.74 15.38 -16.71
CA CYS A 278 7.30 14.81 -17.98
C CYS A 278 5.97 15.41 -18.46
N ASP A 279 5.91 16.74 -18.50
CA ASP A 279 4.73 17.49 -18.93
C ASP A 279 4.57 17.44 -20.46
N ASP A 280 3.50 16.76 -20.91
CA ASP A 280 3.13 16.66 -22.32
C ASP A 280 2.46 17.93 -22.87
N SER A 281 2.12 18.92 -22.05
CA SER A 281 1.63 20.22 -22.53
C SER A 281 2.74 21.12 -23.07
N ILE A 282 4.00 20.85 -22.68
CA ILE A 282 5.16 21.67 -23.05
C ILE A 282 5.90 21.07 -24.26
N ASP A 283 5.79 21.76 -25.40
CA ASP A 283 6.47 21.40 -26.63
C ASP A 283 7.80 22.15 -26.81
N ARG A 284 8.79 21.53 -27.46
CA ARG A 284 10.06 22.19 -27.78
C ARG A 284 9.92 22.93 -29.10
N VAL A 285 9.90 24.26 -29.05
CA VAL A 285 9.83 25.12 -30.24
C VAL A 285 11.19 25.78 -30.50
N ILE A 286 11.75 25.62 -31.71
CA ILE A 286 12.94 26.38 -32.17
C ILE A 286 12.56 27.11 -33.44
N LYS A 287 12.73 28.44 -33.47
CA LYS A 287 12.41 29.29 -34.62
C LYS A 287 10.99 29.02 -35.17
N GLY A 288 10.02 28.79 -34.28
CA GLY A 288 8.62 28.52 -34.63
C GLY A 288 8.29 27.07 -35.03
N VAL A 289 9.26 26.16 -35.07
CA VAL A 289 9.05 24.75 -35.46
C VAL A 289 8.99 23.86 -34.22
N HIS A 290 7.99 22.97 -34.16
CA HIS A 290 7.76 22.01 -33.07
C HIS A 290 8.61 20.74 -33.25
N PHE A 291 9.47 20.43 -32.27
CA PHE A 291 10.39 19.27 -32.28
C PHE A 291 9.95 18.14 -31.32
N GLY A 292 8.71 18.17 -30.87
CA GLY A 292 8.13 17.25 -29.91
C GLY A 292 8.42 17.61 -28.46
N LYS A 293 7.77 16.87 -27.54
CA LYS A 293 7.69 17.20 -26.11
C LYS A 293 9.07 17.44 -25.49
N LYS A 294 9.18 18.54 -24.74
CA LYS A 294 10.46 19.02 -24.17
C LYS A 294 11.14 17.97 -23.30
N TRP A 295 10.40 17.25 -22.47
CA TRP A 295 10.94 16.22 -21.59
C TRP A 295 11.52 15.01 -22.34
N LYS A 296 10.90 14.59 -23.46
CA LYS A 296 11.43 13.51 -24.32
C LYS A 296 12.78 13.88 -24.94
N HIS A 297 13.07 15.16 -25.08
CA HIS A 297 14.38 15.63 -25.50
C HIS A 297 15.41 15.54 -24.36
N TYR A 298 15.04 15.90 -23.13
CA TYR A 298 15.92 15.70 -21.98
C TYR A 298 16.26 14.22 -21.72
N VAL A 299 15.29 13.31 -21.87
CA VAL A 299 15.54 11.86 -21.79
C VAL A 299 16.58 11.43 -22.84
N ARG A 300 16.45 11.88 -24.10
CA ARG A 300 17.42 11.59 -25.16
C ARG A 300 18.80 12.15 -24.84
N ASN A 301 18.88 13.35 -24.28
CA ASN A 301 20.16 13.95 -23.87
C ASN A 301 20.81 13.17 -22.72
N ALA A 302 20.02 12.69 -21.76
CA ALA A 302 20.49 11.84 -20.68
C ALA A 302 21.01 10.49 -21.20
N GLN A 303 20.31 9.88 -22.16
CA GLN A 303 20.76 8.66 -22.85
C GLN A 303 22.12 8.86 -23.54
N GLN A 304 22.29 9.94 -24.30
CA GLN A 304 23.56 10.24 -24.95
C GLN A 304 24.68 10.53 -23.94
N HIS A 305 24.37 11.25 -22.87
CA HIS A 305 25.33 11.53 -21.80
C HIS A 305 25.82 10.25 -21.12
N LEU A 306 24.92 9.36 -20.72
CA LEU A 306 25.25 8.07 -20.12
C LEU A 306 26.06 7.18 -21.07
N LYS A 307 25.75 7.22 -22.37
CA LYS A 307 26.48 6.50 -23.41
C LYS A 307 27.92 6.99 -23.54
N GLN A 308 28.11 8.30 -23.60
CA GLN A 308 29.44 8.92 -23.67
C GLN A 308 30.29 8.57 -22.44
N ARG A 309 29.65 8.40 -21.27
CA ARG A 309 30.32 8.00 -20.02
C ARG A 309 30.55 6.49 -19.90
N GLY A 310 30.13 5.68 -20.87
CA GLY A 310 30.29 4.22 -20.83
C GLY A 310 29.42 3.50 -19.80
N ILE A 311 28.37 4.14 -19.27
CA ILE A 311 27.47 3.55 -18.28
C ILE A 311 26.40 2.68 -18.97
N ILE A 312 25.94 3.12 -20.13
CA ILE A 312 24.97 2.40 -20.96
C ILE A 312 25.46 2.28 -22.41
N GLY A 313 25.09 1.21 -23.09
CA GLY A 313 25.30 0.98 -24.51
C GLY A 313 24.00 1.09 -25.31
N PHE A 314 24.13 1.17 -26.64
CA PHE A 314 23.01 1.11 -27.58
C PHE A 314 23.37 0.17 -28.73
N ASP A 315 22.56 -0.86 -28.97
CA ASP A 315 22.83 -1.90 -29.98
C ASP A 315 22.25 -1.59 -31.38
N GLY A 316 21.70 -0.38 -31.56
CA GLY A 316 20.96 0.02 -32.75
C GLY A 316 19.44 0.00 -32.55
N THR A 317 18.95 -0.70 -31.53
CA THR A 317 17.52 -0.81 -31.20
C THR A 317 17.23 -0.52 -29.73
N ARG A 318 18.01 -1.09 -28.80
CA ARG A 318 17.79 -1.06 -27.35
C ARG A 318 18.97 -0.44 -26.62
N TRP A 319 18.67 0.22 -25.51
CA TRP A 319 19.64 0.66 -24.51
C TRP A 319 19.86 -0.47 -23.50
N TYR A 320 21.11 -0.68 -23.09
CA TYR A 320 21.49 -1.71 -22.12
C TYR A 320 22.57 -1.19 -21.17
N LEU A 321 22.70 -1.80 -19.99
CA LEU A 321 23.79 -1.49 -19.07
C LEU A 321 25.09 -2.14 -19.52
N ILE A 322 26.18 -1.39 -19.50
CA ILE A 322 27.53 -1.95 -19.70
C ILE A 322 27.98 -2.51 -18.35
N GLN A 323 28.36 -3.80 -18.30
CA GLN A 323 28.78 -4.43 -17.04
C GLN A 323 30.01 -3.72 -16.48
N GLY A 324 29.87 -3.10 -15.29
CA GLY A 324 30.94 -2.40 -14.59
C GLY A 324 30.65 -0.95 -14.17
N GLY A 325 29.45 -0.42 -14.42
CA GLY A 325 28.99 0.93 -14.00
C GLY A 325 27.92 0.95 -12.92
#